data_AF-A0ABC9SBX3-F1
#
_entry.id   AF-A0ABC9SBX3-F1
#
_cell.length_a   1.000
_cell.length_b   1.000
_cell.length_c   1.000
_cell.angle_alpha   90.00
_cell.angle_beta   90.00
_cell.angle_gamma   90.00
#
_symmetry.space_group_name_H-M   'P 1'
#
loop_
_entity.id
_entity.type
_entity.pdbx_description
1 polymer ?
#
loop_
_entity_poly.entity_id
_entity_poly.type
_entity_poly.pdbx_seq_one_letter_code
_entity_poly.pdbx_strand_id
1 'polypeptide(L)' 'MILRSQTNFVEFLEQVLEVLKEVEIDKTECSTLLVSIQKQQLVIPVVGNFSAGKSTLLNRFLGSNVLPTGNHARNFFSH' A
#
# COMPACT_ATOMS: atom_id res chain seq x y z
N MET A 1 3.36 -3.62 1.93
CA MET A 1 3.39 -4.32 0.63
C MET A 1 3.73 -3.27 -0.41
N ILE A 2 4.85 -3.42 -1.12
CA ILE A 2 5.25 -2.50 -2.19
C ILE A 2 4.80 -3.13 -3.51
N LEU A 3 4.18 -2.34 -4.38
CA LEU A 3 3.73 -2.84 -5.69
C LEU A 3 4.93 -2.95 -6.63
N ARG A 4 5.00 -4.02 -7.44
CA ARG A 4 6.07 -4.17 -8.43
C ARG A 4 6.17 -2.98 -9.38
N SER A 5 5.01 -2.42 -9.78
CA SER A 5 4.97 -1.20 -10.58
C SER A 5 5.60 -0.01 -9.87
N GLN A 6 5.29 0.18 -8.58
CA GLN A 6 5.87 1.23 -7.75
C GLN A 6 7.40 1.09 -7.65
N THR A 7 7.90 -0.13 -7.43
CA THR A 7 9.34 -0.42 -7.46
C THR A 7 9.97 -0.05 -8.79
N ASN A 8 9.40 -0.52 -9.90
CA ASN A 8 9.94 -0.25 -11.24
C ASN A 8 10.00 1.26 -11.55
N PHE A 9 8.97 2.02 -11.16
CA PHE A 9 8.96 3.48 -11.40
C PHE A 9 9.96 4.22 -10.51
N VAL A 10 10.14 3.80 -9.25
CA VAL A 10 11.15 4.37 -8.36
C VAL A 10 12.55 4.12 -8.92
N GLU A 11 12.86 2.87 -9.29
CA GLU A 11 14.15 2.51 -9.89
C GLU A 11 14.43 3.30 -11.18
N PHE A 12 13.41 3.50 -12.01
CA PHE A 12 13.52 4.30 -13.23
C PHE A 12 13.84 5.77 -12.91
N LEU A 13 13.11 6.39 -11.97
CA LEU A 13 13.33 7.80 -11.61
C LEU A 13 14.69 8.02 -10.93
N GLU A 14 15.16 7.04 -10.15
CA GLU A 14 16.52 7.07 -9.58
C GLU A 14 17.59 7.06 -10.68
N GLN A 15 17.42 6.21 -11.70
CA GLN A 15 18.33 6.19 -12.86
C GLN A 15 18.30 7.51 -13.65
N VAL A 16 17.12 8.09 -13.85
CA VAL A 16 16.99 9.40 -14.52
C VAL A 16 17.69 10.50 -13.71
N LEU A 17 17.48 10.54 -12.39
CA LEU A 17 18.15 11.51 -11.51
C LEU A 17 19.68 11.36 -11.53
N GLU A 18 20.18 10.13 -11.62
CA GLU A 18 21.61 9.85 -11.75
C GLU A 18 22.18 10.43 -13.05
N VAL A 19 21.53 10.18 -14.20
CA VAL A 19 21.95 10.71 -15.50
C VAL A 19 21.89 12.25 -15.52
N LEU A 20 20.89 12.83 -14.87
CA LEU A 20 20.73 14.28 -14.80
C LEU A 20 21.70 14.95 -13.82
N LYS A 21 22.46 14.22 -12.97
CA LYS A 21 23.35 14.82 -11.95
C LYS A 21 24.26 15.91 -12.51
N GLU A 22 24.90 15.64 -13.65
CA GLU A 22 25.89 16.51 -14.27
C GLU A 22 25.28 17.63 -15.13
N VAL A 23 23.96 17.68 -15.27
CA VAL A 23 23.27 18.68 -16.08
C VAL A 23 22.61 19.72 -15.16
N GLU A 24 22.80 21.00 -15.47
CA GLU A 24 22.11 22.14 -14.84
C GLU A 24 20.64 22.24 -15.30
N ILE A 25 19.87 21.18 -15.07
CA ILE A 25 18.41 21.15 -15.24
C ILE A 25 17.78 21.07 -13.86
N ASP A 26 16.62 21.71 -13.70
CA ASP A 26 15.81 21.60 -12.50
C ASP A 26 15.31 20.15 -12.28
N LYS A 27 15.62 19.59 -11.11
CA LYS A 27 15.32 18.20 -10.72
C LYS A 27 14.21 18.11 -9.67
N THR A 28 13.62 19.24 -9.29
CA THR A 28 12.63 19.31 -8.20
C THR A 28 11.40 18.47 -8.51
N GLU A 29 10.90 18.50 -9.75
CA GLU A 29 9.73 17.74 -10.16
C GLU A 29 9.99 16.22 -10.12
N CYS A 30 11.13 15.76 -10.66
CA CYS A 30 11.53 14.35 -10.58
C CYS A 30 11.65 13.87 -9.12
N SER A 31 12.27 14.67 -8.25
CA SER A 31 12.40 14.35 -6.82
C SER A 31 11.03 14.30 -6.12
N THR A 32 10.14 15.22 -6.46
CA THR A 32 8.76 15.27 -5.93
C THR A 32 7.95 14.06 -6.37
N LEU A 33 8.07 13.67 -7.65
CA LEU A 33 7.44 12.48 -8.20
C LEU A 33 7.95 11.20 -7.53
N LEU A 34 9.27 11.08 -7.32
CA LEU A 34 9.88 9.94 -6.62
C LEU A 34 9.30 9.78 -5.21
N VAL A 35 9.25 10.87 -4.43
CA VAL A 35 8.66 10.86 -3.09
C VAL A 35 7.17 10.54 -3.12
N SER A 36 6.43 11.08 -4.10
CA SER A 36 4.99 10.85 -4.25
C SER A 36 4.68 9.38 -4.55
N ILE A 37 5.43 8.77 -5.47
CA ILE A 37 5.30 7.35 -5.82
C ILE A 37 5.67 6.49 -4.62
N GLN A 38 6.77 6.77 -3.91
CA GLN A 38 7.18 6.00 -2.73
C GLN A 38 6.14 6.02 -1.60
N LYS A 39 5.44 7.15 -1.41
CA LYS A 39 4.43 7.30 -0.36
C LYS A 39 3.04 6.78 -0.74
N GLN A 40 2.82 6.46 -2.01
CA GLN A 40 1.52 6.03 -2.49
C GLN A 40 1.09 4.71 -1.80
N GLN A 41 -0.13 4.70 -1.28
CA GLN A 41 -0.74 3.53 -0.64
C GLN A 41 -1.82 2.96 -1.56
N LEU A 42 -1.89 1.63 -1.68
CA LEU A 42 -3.00 0.96 -2.34
C LEU A 42 -4.17 0.82 -1.35
N VAL A 43 -5.20 1.63 -1.55
CA VAL A 43 -6.43 1.56 -0.75
C VAL A 43 -7.43 0.64 -1.43
N ILE A 44 -7.87 -0.41 -0.73
CA ILE A 44 -8.87 -1.37 -1.21
C ILE A 44 -10.09 -1.30 -0.29
N PRO A 45 -11.17 -0.61 -0.68
CA PRO A 45 -12.38 -0.58 0.13
C PRO A 45 -13.10 -1.93 0.09
N VAL A 46 -13.44 -2.46 1.26
CA VAL A 46 -14.27 -3.68 1.40
C VAL A 46 -15.62 -3.29 2.00
N VAL A 47 -16.69 -3.41 1.21
CA VAL A 47 -18.04 -2.99 1.58
C VAL A 47 -19.01 -4.17 1.62
N GLY A 48 -20.03 -4.08 2.47
CA GLY A 48 -21.07 -5.12 2.60
C GLY A 48 -21.72 -5.13 3.97
N ASN A 49 -22.88 -5.80 4.08
CA ASN A 49 -23.69 -5.83 5.30
C ASN A 49 -22.95 -6.41 6.52
N PHE A 50 -23.42 -6.13 7.74
CA PHE A 50 -22.85 -6.75 8.95
C PHE A 50 -22.89 -8.29 8.82
N SER A 51 -21.85 -8.96 9.28
CA SER A 51 -21.68 -10.43 9.18
C SER A 51 -21.55 -11.04 7.78
N ALA A 52 -21.42 -10.25 6.70
CA ALA A 52 -21.20 -10.77 5.33
C ALA A 52 -19.82 -11.46 5.09
N GLY A 53 -19.02 -11.71 6.13
CA GLY A 53 -17.74 -12.41 5.99
C GLY A 53 -16.54 -11.53 5.60
N LYS A 54 -16.66 -10.20 5.67
CA LYS A 54 -15.60 -9.24 5.28
C LYS A 54 -14.24 -9.49 5.99
N SER A 55 -14.24 -9.69 7.31
CA SER A 55 -13.01 -9.99 8.06
C SER A 55 -12.40 -11.33 7.67
N THR A 56 -13.23 -12.33 7.37
CA THR A 56 -12.77 -13.65 6.89
C THR A 56 -12.12 -13.53 5.51
N LEU A 57 -12.72 -12.75 4.61
CA LEU A 57 -12.14 -12.46 3.29
C LEU A 57 -10.77 -11.79 3.42
N LEU A 58 -10.66 -10.76 4.26
CA LEU A 58 -9.41 -10.04 4.50
C LEU A 58 -8.33 -10.95 5.10
N ASN A 59 -8.64 -11.75 6.12
CA ASN A 59 -7.68 -12.68 6.69
C ASN A 59 -7.19 -13.72 5.67
N ARG A 60 -8.11 -14.25 4.83
CA ARG A 60 -7.76 -15.18 3.76
C ARG A 60 -6.87 -14.50 2.70
N PHE A 61 -7.21 -13.28 2.31
CA PHE A 61 -6.42 -12.50 1.34
C PHE A 61 -5.01 -12.19 1.86
N LEU A 62 -4.89 -11.85 3.15
CA LEU A 62 -3.62 -11.57 3.80
C LEU A 62 -2.85 -12.85 4.22
N GLY A 63 -3.44 -14.04 4.05
CA GLY A 63 -2.87 -15.31 4.50
C GLY A 63 -2.62 -15.39 6.00
N SER A 64 -3.23 -14.51 6.80
CA SER A 64 -2.99 -14.35 8.24
C SER A 64 -4.24 -13.86 8.97
N ASN A 65 -4.41 -14.26 10.23
CA ASN A 65 -5.56 -13.90 11.05
C ASN A 65 -5.35 -12.55 11.74
N VAL A 66 -5.37 -11.47 10.97
CA VAL A 66 -5.07 -10.10 11.44
C VAL A 66 -6.31 -9.43 12.04
N LEU A 67 -7.50 -9.73 11.52
CA LEU A 67 -8.77 -9.16 11.97
C LEU A 67 -9.58 -10.15 12.80
N PRO A 68 -10.28 -9.70 13.84
CA PRO A 68 -11.19 -10.55 14.59
C PRO A 68 -12.37 -10.99 13.69
N THR A 69 -12.57 -12.30 13.62
CA THR A 69 -13.73 -12.94 12.96
C THR A 69 -14.71 -13.44 14.02
N GLY A 70 -15.99 -13.62 13.67
CA GLY A 70 -17.13 -13.77 14.60
C GLY A 70 -16.95 -14.67 15.83
N ASN A 71 -16.15 -15.75 15.76
CA ASN A 71 -15.91 -16.62 16.92
C ASN A 71 -14.92 -16.04 17.94
N HIS A 72 -13.99 -15.17 17.51
CA HIS A 72 -13.08 -14.42 18.39
C HIS A 72 -13.60 -13.02 18.72
N ALA A 73 -14.46 -12.43 17.88
CA ALA A 73 -15.04 -11.12 18.13
C ALA A 73 -16.05 -11.10 19.29
N ARG A 74 -16.73 -12.22 19.57
CA ARG A 74 -17.66 -12.32 20.72
C ARG A 74 -16.96 -12.06 22.06
N ASN A 75 -15.70 -12.46 22.20
CA ASN A 75 -14.92 -12.24 23.43
C ASN A 75 -14.51 -10.77 23.64
N PHE A 76 -14.66 -9.90 22.65
CA PHE A 76 -14.38 -8.46 22.78
C PHE A 76 -15.63 -7.65 23.18
N PHE A 77 -16.83 -8.23 23.10
CA PHE A 77 -18.09 -7.56 23.47
C PHE A 77 -18.76 -8.18 24.70
N SER A 78 -18.14 -9.19 25.32
CA SER A 78 -18.61 -9.82 26.55
C SER A 78 -17.60 -9.59 27.68
N HIS A 79 -17.80 -8.49 28.41
CA HIS A 79 -17.17 -8.12 29.70
C HIS A 79 -15.73 -7.60 29.63
#